data_AF-W4UPR1-F1
#
_entry.id   AF-W4UPR1-F1
#
_cell.length_a   1.000
_cell.length_b   1.000
_cell.length_c   1.000
_cell.angle_alpha   90.00
_cell.angle_beta   90.00
_cell.angle_gamma   90.00
#
_symmetry.space_group_name_H-M   'P 1'
#
loop_
_entity.id
_entity.type
_entity.pdbx_description
1 polymer ?
#
loop_
_entity_poly.entity_id
_entity_poly.type
_entity_poly.pdbx_seq_one_letter_code
_entity_poly.pdbx_strand_id
1 'polypeptide(L)'
;MRRIDVLSDLRYPEVMAADSDSISLPPIIKPAFVDTCREGLTCIEDYSDSTLRGMSPFYEALNRLSSDDGLVRIAVFGDSFIEADIFTADLREMLQKHFGGCGVGFVPITSMTSGYRPTVRHTFSGWASHSVTDSTYFDRKRQGVSGHYFVPRAGAYVELRGQKNYASLLDTCQRASIFFANRGNLELSSSVNRGENRSYTFEPVGGLREAHVEGSIGSVRWTVNSADSTLFYGLAMDGKKELSWITSRCVVVPDYRCVAFPRK
;
A
#
# COMPACT_ATOMS: atom_id res chain seq x y z
N MET A 1 -5.43 26.19 -66.25
CA MET A 1 -4.54 26.18 -65.07
C MET A 1 -5.41 25.93 -63.83
N ARG A 2 -5.26 24.79 -63.14
CA ARG A 2 -6.13 24.39 -62.01
C ARG A 2 -5.70 25.17 -60.77
N ARG A 3 -6.58 25.98 -60.18
CA ARG A 3 -6.31 26.65 -58.91
C ARG A 3 -6.39 25.61 -57.79
N ILE A 4 -5.26 25.36 -57.12
CA ILE A 4 -5.15 24.48 -55.96
C ILE A 4 -5.09 25.40 -54.73
N ASP A 5 -6.02 25.20 -53.79
CA ASP A 5 -6.04 25.89 -52.51
C ASP A 5 -5.14 25.14 -51.53
N VAL A 6 -3.95 25.67 -51.29
CA VAL A 6 -2.87 25.01 -50.53
C VAL A 6 -3.17 24.93 -49.03
N LEU A 7 -4.21 25.62 -48.55
CA LEU A 7 -4.54 25.71 -47.14
C LEU A 7 -5.89 25.05 -46.79
N SER A 8 -6.40 24.18 -47.67
CA SER A 8 -7.64 23.42 -47.41
C SER A 8 -7.57 22.60 -46.12
N ASP A 9 -6.39 22.06 -45.81
CA ASP A 9 -6.20 21.10 -44.72
C ASP A 9 -6.12 21.76 -43.34
N LEU A 10 -6.07 23.10 -43.27
CA LEU A 10 -6.07 23.86 -42.02
C LEU A 10 -7.46 24.40 -41.65
N ARG A 11 -8.47 24.22 -42.51
CA ARG A 11 -9.84 24.63 -42.22
C ARG A 11 -10.57 23.47 -41.57
N TYR A 12 -10.64 23.48 -40.25
CA TYR A 12 -11.52 22.58 -39.51
C TYR A 12 -12.98 22.93 -39.83
N PRO A 13 -13.84 21.96 -40.19
CA PRO A 13 -15.26 22.22 -40.34
C PRO A 13 -15.85 22.66 -39.00
N GLU A 14 -16.83 23.58 -39.05
CA GLU A 14 -17.60 24.01 -37.89
C GLU A 14 -18.16 22.81 -37.13
N VAL A 15 -18.09 22.92 -35.80
CA VAL A 15 -18.39 21.88 -34.81
C VAL A 15 -19.71 21.18 -35.12
N MET A 16 -19.63 19.96 -35.67
CA MET A 16 -20.75 19.03 -35.61
C MET A 16 -20.96 18.67 -34.15
N ALA A 17 -22.20 18.85 -33.68
CA ALA A 17 -22.61 18.47 -32.34
C ALA A 17 -22.14 17.03 -32.05
N ALA A 18 -21.43 16.86 -30.93
CA ALA A 18 -21.02 15.55 -30.45
C ALA A 18 -22.29 14.73 -30.15
N ASP A 19 -22.55 13.73 -30.99
CA ASP A 19 -23.53 12.70 -30.67
C ASP A 19 -23.06 12.01 -29.39
N SER A 20 -23.91 12.08 -28.37
CA SER A 20 -23.66 11.51 -27.04
C SER A 20 -23.88 10.00 -27.08
N ASP A 21 -23.03 9.28 -27.80
CA ASP A 21 -22.99 7.82 -27.78
C ASP A 21 -22.27 7.32 -26.53
N SER A 22 -22.94 7.47 -25.39
CA SER A 22 -22.62 6.73 -24.17
C SER A 22 -23.14 5.31 -24.31
N ILE A 23 -22.40 4.49 -25.05
CA ILE A 23 -22.62 3.04 -25.05
C ILE A 23 -22.38 2.57 -23.61
N SER A 24 -23.47 2.22 -22.92
CA SER A 24 -23.39 1.57 -21.62
C SER A 24 -22.71 0.22 -21.82
N LEU A 25 -21.46 0.12 -21.36
CA LEU A 25 -20.76 -1.16 -21.33
C LEU A 25 -21.62 -2.13 -20.52
N PRO A 26 -21.91 -3.34 -21.04
CA PRO A 26 -22.65 -4.33 -20.28
C PRO A 26 -21.92 -4.57 -18.96
N PRO A 27 -22.66 -4.77 -17.84
CA PRO A 27 -22.02 -5.04 -16.56
C PRO A 27 -21.06 -6.20 -16.75
N ILE A 28 -19.78 -6.00 -16.40
CA ILE A 28 -18.78 -7.07 -16.41
C ILE A 28 -19.23 -8.08 -15.35
N ILE A 29 -19.97 -9.11 -15.78
CA ILE A 29 -20.33 -10.24 -14.95
C ILE A 29 -19.02 -10.96 -14.67
N LYS A 30 -18.44 -10.73 -13.49
CA LYS A 30 -17.32 -11.55 -13.02
C LYS A 30 -17.84 -13.00 -13.02
N PRO A 31 -17.24 -13.91 -13.81
CA PRO A 31 -17.66 -15.30 -13.78
C PRO A 31 -17.58 -15.80 -12.34
N ALA A 32 -18.52 -16.65 -11.95
CA ALA A 32 -18.49 -17.27 -10.63
C ALA A 32 -17.13 -17.94 -10.44
N PHE A 33 -16.50 -17.71 -9.29
CA PHE A 33 -15.24 -18.35 -8.95
C PHE A 33 -15.43 -19.87 -8.98
N VAL A 34 -14.87 -20.50 -9.99
CA VAL A 34 -14.72 -21.96 -10.05
C VAL A 34 -13.41 -22.26 -9.37
N ASP A 35 -13.39 -23.18 -8.41
CA ASP A 35 -12.14 -23.66 -7.81
C ASP A 35 -11.27 -24.18 -8.96
N THR A 36 -10.22 -23.42 -9.27
CA THR A 36 -9.44 -23.56 -10.50
C THR A 36 -8.41 -24.68 -10.40
N CYS A 37 -8.36 -25.37 -9.27
CA CYS A 37 -7.48 -26.51 -9.12
C CYS A 37 -8.00 -27.67 -9.96
N ARG A 38 -7.38 -27.86 -11.13
CA ARG A 38 -7.73 -28.97 -12.02
C ARG A 38 -7.55 -30.28 -11.28
N GLU A 39 -8.47 -31.21 -11.51
CA GLU A 39 -8.42 -32.54 -10.93
C GLU A 39 -7.04 -33.19 -11.19
N GLY A 40 -6.39 -33.67 -10.13
CA GLY A 40 -5.03 -34.23 -10.18
C GLY A 40 -3.88 -33.23 -9.99
N LEU A 41 -4.16 -31.93 -9.80
CA LEU A 41 -3.15 -30.93 -9.41
C LEU A 41 -3.30 -30.54 -7.94
N THR A 42 -2.17 -30.35 -7.26
CA THR A 42 -2.10 -29.71 -5.94
C THR A 42 -1.73 -28.25 -6.13
N CYS A 43 -2.68 -27.33 -5.94
CA CYS A 43 -2.46 -25.91 -6.22
C CYS A 43 -1.65 -25.18 -5.14
N ILE A 44 -1.70 -25.66 -3.91
CA ILE A 44 -0.87 -25.19 -2.81
C ILE A 44 -0.29 -26.43 -2.15
N GLU A 45 1.01 -26.62 -2.31
CA GLU A 45 1.75 -27.74 -1.74
C GLU A 45 2.67 -27.21 -0.63
N ASP A 46 2.56 -27.79 0.57
CA ASP A 46 3.48 -27.50 1.67
C ASP A 46 4.62 -28.51 1.65
N TYR A 47 5.79 -28.07 1.16
CA TYR A 47 7.00 -28.89 1.10
C TYR A 47 7.76 -28.96 2.44
N SER A 48 7.18 -28.48 3.54
CA SER A 48 7.85 -28.54 4.82
C SER A 48 8.00 -29.97 5.34
N ASP A 49 9.13 -30.21 5.99
CA ASP A 49 9.43 -31.47 6.66
C ASP A 49 8.83 -31.50 8.08
N SER A 50 9.14 -32.57 8.82
CA SER A 50 8.70 -32.74 10.21
C SER A 50 9.29 -31.73 11.20
N THR A 51 10.07 -30.73 10.76
CA THR A 51 10.65 -29.70 11.64
C THR A 51 9.72 -28.52 11.92
N LEU A 52 8.49 -28.54 11.41
CA LEU A 52 7.45 -27.51 11.63
C LEU A 52 7.87 -26.08 11.23
N ARG A 53 8.80 -25.94 10.29
CA ARG A 53 9.29 -24.64 9.78
C ARG A 53 8.53 -24.13 8.55
N GLY A 54 7.49 -24.86 8.13
CA GLY A 54 6.62 -24.50 7.02
C GLY A 54 5.43 -23.66 7.44
N MET A 55 4.26 -24.02 6.93
CA MET A 55 3.02 -23.26 7.14
C MET A 55 2.34 -23.56 8.47
N SER A 56 2.72 -24.63 9.19
CA SER A 56 2.07 -25.03 10.44
C SER A 56 2.03 -23.89 11.48
N PRO A 57 3.12 -23.16 11.79
CA PRO A 57 3.07 -22.05 12.75
C PRO A 57 2.14 -20.90 12.30
N PHE A 58 2.05 -20.68 10.99
CA PHE A 58 1.13 -19.68 10.43
C PHE A 58 -0.32 -20.10 10.62
N TYR A 59 -0.67 -21.35 10.31
CA TYR A 59 -2.02 -21.87 10.52
C TYR A 59 -2.42 -21.88 12.00
N GLU A 60 -1.48 -22.24 12.90
CA GLU A 60 -1.71 -22.12 14.34
C GLU A 60 -1.98 -20.68 14.78
N ALA A 61 -1.22 -19.72 14.25
CA ALA A 61 -1.42 -18.31 14.56
C ALA A 61 -2.80 -17.82 14.09
N LEU A 62 -3.26 -18.26 12.91
CA LEU A 62 -4.62 -17.97 12.41
C LEU A 62 -5.70 -18.62 13.29
N ASN A 63 -5.53 -19.87 13.71
CA ASN A 63 -6.49 -20.54 14.58
C ASN A 63 -6.65 -19.80 15.92
N ARG A 64 -5.56 -19.25 16.47
CA ARG A 64 -5.59 -18.47 17.71
C ARG A 64 -6.32 -17.13 17.55
N LEU A 65 -6.39 -16.54 16.37
CA LEU A 65 -7.18 -15.31 16.14
C LEU A 65 -8.66 -15.49 16.46
N SER A 66 -9.20 -16.70 16.28
CA SER A 66 -10.61 -17.00 16.56
C SER A 66 -10.94 -17.07 18.06
N SER A 67 -9.91 -17.21 18.90
CA SER A 67 -10.06 -17.52 20.33
C SER A 67 -9.43 -16.47 21.27
N ASP A 68 -8.47 -15.68 20.79
CA ASP A 68 -7.70 -14.71 21.57
C ASP A 68 -7.60 -13.33 20.88
N ASP A 69 -7.17 -12.30 21.64
CA ASP A 69 -6.81 -10.95 21.18
C ASP A 69 -5.50 -10.92 20.35
N GLY A 70 -5.35 -11.82 19.38
CA GLY A 70 -4.14 -11.97 18.56
C GLY A 70 -4.05 -11.00 17.37
N LEU A 71 -2.85 -10.88 16.79
CA LEU A 71 -2.60 -10.13 15.56
C LEU A 71 -1.69 -10.95 14.64
N VAL A 72 -2.17 -11.22 13.42
CA VAL A 72 -1.38 -11.89 12.37
C VAL A 72 -1.10 -10.91 11.26
N ARG A 73 0.18 -10.75 10.89
CA ARG A 73 0.58 -9.90 9.77
C ARG A 73 1.04 -10.74 8.60
N ILE A 74 0.42 -10.54 7.44
CA ILE A 74 0.80 -11.21 6.19
C ILE A 74 1.57 -10.21 5.34
N ALA A 75 2.83 -10.52 5.06
CA ALA A 75 3.66 -9.72 4.16
C ALA A 75 3.84 -10.45 2.84
N VAL A 76 3.42 -9.81 1.74
CA VAL A 76 3.58 -10.31 0.38
C VAL A 76 4.53 -9.40 -0.38
N PHE A 77 5.57 -10.03 -0.90
CA PHE A 77 6.76 -9.43 -1.45
C PHE A 77 6.90 -9.88 -2.90
N GLY A 78 6.79 -8.97 -3.86
CA GLY A 78 6.80 -9.34 -5.27
C GLY A 78 7.14 -8.21 -6.22
N ASP A 79 6.60 -8.26 -7.42
CA ASP A 79 6.82 -7.28 -8.49
C ASP A 79 5.67 -6.25 -8.57
N SER A 80 5.49 -5.65 -9.74
CA SER A 80 4.44 -4.68 -10.01
C SER A 80 3.02 -5.22 -9.80
N PHE A 81 2.77 -6.53 -9.90
CA PHE A 81 1.44 -7.10 -9.66
C PHE A 81 1.04 -7.01 -8.18
N ILE A 82 2.00 -7.24 -7.29
CA ILE A 82 1.83 -7.06 -5.84
C ILE A 82 1.82 -5.57 -5.50
N GLU A 83 2.67 -4.77 -6.14
CA GLU A 83 2.73 -3.32 -5.91
C GLU A 83 1.46 -2.58 -6.40
N ALA A 84 0.78 -3.06 -7.43
CA ALA A 84 -0.50 -2.50 -7.86
C ALA A 84 -1.71 -3.07 -7.09
N ASP A 85 -1.45 -3.96 -6.12
CA ASP A 85 -2.45 -4.65 -5.31
C ASP A 85 -3.44 -5.48 -6.14
N ILE A 86 -3.00 -6.05 -7.27
CA ILE A 86 -3.86 -6.81 -8.20
C ILE A 86 -4.26 -8.16 -7.58
N PHE A 87 -3.28 -8.91 -7.07
CA PHE A 87 -3.51 -10.21 -6.41
C PHE A 87 -3.85 -10.05 -4.93
N THR A 88 -3.12 -9.17 -4.24
CA THR A 88 -3.20 -9.03 -2.79
C THR A 88 -4.50 -8.38 -2.33
N ALA A 89 -5.22 -7.65 -3.19
CA ALA A 89 -6.52 -7.10 -2.84
C ALA A 89 -7.56 -8.20 -2.59
N ASP A 90 -7.71 -9.15 -3.52
CA ASP A 90 -8.65 -10.26 -3.39
C ASP A 90 -8.27 -11.20 -2.24
N LEU A 91 -6.99 -11.57 -2.15
CA LEU A 91 -6.50 -12.40 -1.04
C LEU A 91 -6.76 -11.75 0.32
N ARG A 92 -6.52 -10.43 0.43
CA ARG A 92 -6.79 -9.66 1.65
C ARG A 92 -8.27 -9.68 2.02
N GLU A 93 -9.14 -9.37 1.07
CA GLU A 93 -10.59 -9.35 1.30
C GLU A 93 -11.09 -10.73 1.75
N MET A 94 -10.62 -11.82 1.12
CA MET A 94 -11.00 -13.18 1.49
C MET A 94 -10.59 -13.53 2.92
N LEU A 95 -9.33 -13.27 3.29
CA LEU A 95 -8.85 -13.61 4.63
C LEU A 95 -9.42 -12.70 5.71
N GLN A 96 -9.57 -11.39 5.44
CA GLN A 96 -10.20 -10.47 6.40
C GLN A 96 -11.67 -10.82 6.65
N LYS A 97 -12.41 -11.27 5.62
CA LYS A 97 -13.78 -11.78 5.80
C LYS A 97 -13.86 -13.03 6.65
N HIS A 98 -12.83 -13.89 6.59
CA HIS A 98 -12.84 -15.16 7.29
C HIS A 98 -12.32 -15.06 8.73
N PHE A 99 -11.23 -14.32 8.95
CA PHE A 99 -10.53 -14.24 10.24
C PHE A 99 -10.66 -12.87 10.93
N GLY A 100 -11.41 -11.95 10.36
CA GLY A 100 -11.46 -10.56 10.81
C GLY A 100 -10.28 -9.74 10.28
N GLY A 101 -10.38 -8.42 10.47
CA GLY A 101 -9.39 -7.44 10.05
C GLY A 101 -10.03 -6.32 9.24
N CYS A 102 -9.35 -5.17 9.24
CA CYS A 102 -9.75 -4.02 8.44
C CYS A 102 -8.54 -3.22 7.99
N GLY A 103 -8.77 -2.36 6.99
CA GLY A 103 -7.73 -1.54 6.40
C GLY A 103 -6.82 -2.27 5.42
N VAL A 104 -6.11 -1.48 4.61
CA VAL A 104 -5.28 -1.97 3.50
C VAL A 104 -3.92 -2.50 3.95
N GLY A 105 -3.53 -2.23 5.21
CA GLY A 105 -2.20 -2.51 5.73
C GLY A 105 -1.16 -1.50 5.30
N PHE A 106 0.09 -1.96 5.16
CA PHE A 106 1.22 -1.12 4.81
C PHE A 106 1.18 -0.65 3.35
N VAL A 107 1.44 0.65 3.17
CA VAL A 107 1.54 1.35 1.89
C VAL A 107 2.79 2.23 1.93
N PRO A 108 3.66 2.24 0.91
CA PRO A 108 4.80 3.15 0.86
C PRO A 108 4.33 4.62 0.84
N ILE A 109 5.21 5.55 1.25
CA ILE A 109 4.86 6.99 1.32
C ILE A 109 4.39 7.52 -0.04
N THR A 110 5.15 7.19 -1.09
CA THR A 110 4.78 7.44 -2.49
C THR A 110 4.79 6.13 -3.26
N SER A 111 3.99 6.06 -4.32
CA SER A 111 4.01 4.91 -5.24
C SER A 111 3.72 5.39 -6.65
N MET A 112 4.49 4.89 -7.63
CA MET A 112 4.22 5.16 -9.04
C MET A 112 2.95 4.46 -9.53
N THR A 113 2.54 3.39 -8.85
CA THR A 113 1.35 2.60 -9.18
C THR A 113 0.15 2.95 -8.30
N SER A 114 0.21 4.05 -7.54
CA SER A 114 -0.87 4.48 -6.63
C SER A 114 -2.22 4.62 -7.33
N GLY A 115 -2.23 5.07 -8.59
CA GLY A 115 -3.45 5.17 -9.42
C GLY A 115 -4.05 3.84 -9.86
N TYR A 116 -3.29 2.74 -9.81
CA TYR A 116 -3.78 1.40 -10.15
C TYR A 116 -4.33 0.64 -8.95
N ARG A 117 -4.02 1.07 -7.72
CA ARG A 117 -4.47 0.39 -6.50
C ARG A 117 -5.97 0.61 -6.28
N PRO A 118 -6.80 -0.45 -6.33
CA PRO A 118 -8.24 -0.29 -6.20
C PRO A 118 -8.71 -0.26 -4.73
N THR A 119 -7.80 -0.44 -3.77
CA THR A 119 -8.10 -0.71 -2.36
C THR A 119 -7.99 0.50 -1.43
N VAL A 120 -7.22 1.52 -1.81
CA VAL A 120 -7.06 2.74 -1.02
C VAL A 120 -6.83 3.93 -1.94
N ARG A 121 -7.40 5.09 -1.60
CA ARG A 121 -7.05 6.35 -2.26
C ARG A 121 -5.79 6.90 -1.62
N HIS A 122 -4.76 7.11 -2.44
CA HIS A 122 -3.43 7.50 -2.01
C HIS A 122 -3.03 8.81 -2.67
N THR A 123 -2.89 9.87 -1.88
CA THR A 123 -2.46 11.20 -2.35
C THR A 123 -1.28 11.66 -1.54
N PHE A 124 -0.30 12.28 -2.19
CA PHE A 124 0.93 12.70 -1.53
C PHE A 124 1.61 13.82 -2.33
N SER A 125 2.44 14.62 -1.67
CA SER A 125 3.28 15.63 -2.30
C SER A 125 4.50 15.95 -1.44
N GLY A 126 5.52 16.53 -2.06
CA GLY A 126 6.71 17.02 -1.35
C GLY A 126 7.69 15.94 -0.91
N TRP A 127 7.75 14.80 -1.59
CA TRP A 127 8.68 13.71 -1.25
C TRP A 127 9.77 13.53 -2.32
N ALA A 128 11.02 13.37 -1.90
CA ALA A 128 12.04 12.74 -2.72
C ALA A 128 12.01 11.23 -2.45
N SER A 129 11.61 10.47 -3.46
CA SER A 129 11.53 9.01 -3.41
C SER A 129 12.83 8.40 -3.90
N HIS A 130 13.32 7.40 -3.17
CA HIS A 130 14.45 6.59 -3.58
C HIS A 130 14.05 5.11 -3.53
N SER A 131 14.25 4.42 -4.64
CA SER A 131 13.92 3.01 -4.82
C SER A 131 15.15 2.20 -5.16
N VAL A 132 15.16 0.94 -4.75
CA VAL A 132 16.18 -0.05 -5.12
C VAL A 132 16.32 -0.24 -6.64
N THR A 133 15.30 0.16 -7.42
CA THR A 133 15.34 0.14 -8.89
C THR A 133 15.89 1.42 -9.53
N ASP A 134 16.25 2.42 -8.73
CA ASP A 134 16.85 3.63 -9.26
C ASP A 134 18.26 3.32 -9.79
N SER A 135 18.56 3.81 -10.98
CA SER A 135 19.85 3.55 -11.66
C SER A 135 21.04 4.22 -10.97
N THR A 136 20.79 5.26 -10.17
CA THR A 136 21.80 6.06 -9.47
C THR A 136 21.22 6.61 -8.15
N TYR A 137 22.10 6.97 -7.20
CA TYR A 137 21.76 7.66 -5.94
C TYR A 137 20.91 6.90 -4.90
N PHE A 138 20.66 5.60 -5.08
CA PHE A 138 20.07 4.76 -4.03
C PHE A 138 21.12 4.31 -3.00
N ASP A 139 20.92 4.66 -1.73
CA ASP A 139 21.74 4.19 -0.63
C ASP A 139 21.12 2.94 0.01
N ARG A 140 21.70 1.77 -0.25
CA ARG A 140 21.24 0.49 0.31
C ARG A 140 21.19 0.48 1.84
N LYS A 141 22.01 1.29 2.53
CA LYS A 141 22.01 1.37 4.00
C LYS A 141 20.77 2.08 4.56
N ARG A 142 20.03 2.79 3.73
CA ARG A 142 18.81 3.53 4.08
C ARG A 142 17.55 2.78 3.67
N GLN A 143 17.67 1.60 3.06
CA GLN A 143 16.56 0.85 2.52
C GLN A 143 15.55 0.42 3.61
N GLY A 144 14.27 0.72 3.41
CA GLY A 144 13.17 0.13 4.16
C GLY A 144 12.73 -1.22 3.60
N VAL A 145 11.82 -1.89 4.31
CA VAL A 145 11.30 -3.23 3.94
C VAL A 145 10.64 -3.25 2.54
N SER A 146 10.16 -2.10 2.08
CA SER A 146 9.53 -1.93 0.78
C SER A 146 10.51 -1.77 -0.39
N GLY A 147 11.81 -1.82 -0.13
CA GLY A 147 12.83 -1.44 -1.12
C GLY A 147 12.92 0.06 -1.38
N HIS A 148 12.30 0.88 -0.51
CA HIS A 148 12.26 2.34 -0.65
C HIS A 148 12.70 3.06 0.62
N TYR A 149 13.12 4.32 0.46
CA TYR A 149 13.14 5.32 1.52
C TYR A 149 12.75 6.68 0.95
N PHE A 150 12.18 7.53 1.80
CA PHE A 150 11.61 8.80 1.38
C PHE A 150 12.18 9.94 2.23
N VAL A 151 12.61 11.02 1.56
CA VAL A 151 13.09 12.24 2.20
C VAL A 151 12.03 13.34 2.01
N PRO A 152 11.52 13.94 3.10
CA PRO A 152 10.52 15.00 2.98
C PRO A 152 11.15 16.31 2.52
N ARG A 153 10.41 17.07 1.70
CA ARG A 153 10.63 18.49 1.43
C ARG A 153 9.69 19.32 2.31
N ALA A 154 9.87 20.64 2.32
CA ALA A 154 9.00 21.54 3.07
C ALA A 154 7.53 21.32 2.67
N GLY A 155 6.66 21.11 3.67
CA GLY A 155 5.23 20.85 3.47
C GLY A 155 4.89 19.48 2.89
N ALA A 156 5.80 18.51 2.97
CA ALA A 156 5.53 17.14 2.53
C ALA A 156 4.32 16.56 3.26
N TYR A 157 3.43 15.92 2.53
CA TYR A 157 2.29 15.23 3.11
C TYR A 157 1.99 13.93 2.38
N VAL A 158 1.32 13.03 3.09
CA VAL A 158 0.74 11.81 2.53
C VAL A 158 -0.61 11.56 3.20
N GLU A 159 -1.61 11.25 2.39
CA GLU A 159 -2.96 10.94 2.83
C GLU A 159 -3.40 9.60 2.25
N LEU A 160 -3.93 8.77 3.14
CA LEU A 160 -4.61 7.53 2.79
C LEU A 160 -6.09 7.67 3.14
N ARG A 161 -6.96 7.26 2.24
CA ARG A 161 -8.39 7.23 2.44
C ARG A 161 -8.96 5.88 2.02
N GLY A 162 -9.70 5.26 2.93
CA GLY A 162 -10.40 4.01 2.68
C GLY A 162 -11.51 4.16 1.63
N GLN A 163 -11.90 3.04 1.04
CA GLN A 163 -12.99 2.96 0.05
C GLN A 163 -13.66 1.59 0.05
N LYS A 164 -14.89 1.52 -0.50
CA LYS A 164 -15.69 0.28 -0.61
C LYS A 164 -15.85 -0.26 -2.02
N ASN A 165 -15.30 0.42 -3.02
CA ASN A 165 -15.61 0.12 -4.42
C ASN A 165 -15.11 -1.26 -4.86
N TYR A 166 -13.99 -1.71 -4.31
CA TYR A 166 -13.38 -2.99 -4.67
C TYR A 166 -13.53 -4.06 -3.59
N ALA A 167 -13.39 -3.66 -2.32
CA ALA A 167 -13.33 -4.53 -1.15
C ALA A 167 -14.18 -3.92 -0.02
N SER A 168 -14.82 -4.75 0.80
CA SER A 168 -15.86 -4.31 1.73
C SER A 168 -15.33 -3.84 3.09
N LEU A 169 -14.13 -4.28 3.47
CA LEU A 169 -13.54 -4.05 4.79
C LEU A 169 -12.41 -2.99 4.80
N LEU A 170 -12.29 -2.23 3.70
CA LEU A 170 -11.20 -1.27 3.49
C LEU A 170 -11.65 0.21 3.56
N ASP A 171 -12.88 0.47 4.01
CA ASP A 171 -13.41 1.82 4.16
C ASP A 171 -12.89 2.54 5.39
N THR A 172 -12.64 1.78 6.44
CA THR A 172 -12.14 2.26 7.72
C THR A 172 -11.08 1.32 8.28
N CYS A 173 -10.21 1.84 9.13
CA CYS A 173 -9.31 1.05 9.95
C CYS A 173 -9.36 1.51 11.41
N GLN A 174 -8.75 0.74 12.31
CA GLN A 174 -8.75 1.03 13.75
C GLN A 174 -7.48 1.75 14.21
N ARG A 175 -6.38 1.55 13.47
CA ARG A 175 -5.07 2.14 13.74
C ARG A 175 -4.45 2.61 12.43
N ALA A 176 -3.91 3.82 12.42
CA ALA A 176 -3.12 4.31 11.31
C ALA A 176 -1.76 4.80 11.79
N SER A 177 -0.71 4.33 11.12
CA SER A 177 0.67 4.51 11.53
C SER A 177 1.51 5.11 10.40
N ILE A 178 2.56 5.84 10.76
CA ILE A 178 3.63 6.29 9.86
C ILE A 178 4.98 5.87 10.42
N PHE A 179 5.84 5.31 9.57
CA PHE A 179 7.14 4.74 9.94
C PHE A 179 8.28 5.61 9.43
N PHE A 180 9.21 5.93 10.34
CA PHE A 180 10.33 6.83 10.04
C PHE A 180 11.55 6.53 10.92
N ALA A 181 12.71 7.07 10.55
CA ALA A 181 13.91 7.11 11.38
C ALA A 181 14.47 8.52 11.37
N ASN A 182 14.55 9.16 12.54
CA ASN A 182 14.94 10.55 12.69
C ASN A 182 16.29 10.68 13.42
N ARG A 183 17.29 11.23 12.73
CA ARG A 183 18.60 11.58 13.33
C ARG A 183 18.67 13.03 13.81
N GLY A 184 17.74 13.86 13.37
CA GLY A 184 17.49 15.20 13.90
C GLY A 184 16.08 15.30 14.47
N ASN A 185 15.68 16.52 14.82
CA ASN A 185 14.35 16.80 15.32
C ASN A 185 13.31 16.63 14.21
N LEU A 186 12.16 16.07 14.58
CA LEU A 186 11.05 15.87 13.68
C LEU A 186 9.77 16.39 14.31
N GLU A 187 9.01 17.18 13.55
CA GLU A 187 7.68 17.63 13.87
C GLU A 187 6.70 17.14 12.81
N LEU A 188 5.70 16.38 13.25
CA LEU A 188 4.64 15.82 12.41
C LEU A 188 3.28 16.34 12.86
N SER A 189 2.34 16.43 11.93
CA SER A 189 0.92 16.57 12.25
C SER A 189 0.09 15.48 11.58
N SER A 190 -0.95 15.01 12.27
CA SER A 190 -1.94 14.08 11.74
C SER A 190 -3.33 14.69 11.73
N SER A 191 -4.07 14.54 10.63
CA SER A 191 -5.51 14.83 10.56
C SER A 191 -6.26 13.54 10.25
N VAL A 192 -7.17 13.14 11.15
CA VAL A 192 -8.03 11.96 10.99
C VAL A 192 -9.41 12.43 10.53
N ASN A 193 -9.97 11.80 9.49
CA ASN A 193 -11.28 12.11 8.93
C ASN A 193 -11.46 13.60 8.58
N ARG A 194 -10.37 14.29 8.20
CA ARG A 194 -10.33 15.75 7.95
C ARG A 194 -10.74 16.60 9.16
N GLY A 195 -10.61 16.05 10.36
CA GLY A 195 -10.77 16.76 11.61
C GLY A 195 -9.53 17.58 11.97
N GLU A 196 -9.46 17.97 13.24
CA GLU A 196 -8.38 18.80 13.77
C GLU A 196 -7.01 18.12 13.65
N ASN A 197 -5.99 18.96 13.46
CA ASN A 197 -4.60 18.51 13.41
C ASN A 197 -4.09 18.22 14.81
N ARG A 198 -3.52 17.02 14.99
CA ARG A 198 -2.75 16.66 16.18
C ARG A 198 -1.27 16.71 15.83
N SER A 199 -0.51 17.51 16.57
CA SER A 199 0.95 17.64 16.38
C SER A 199 1.73 16.68 17.27
N TYR A 200 2.90 16.25 16.79
CA TYR A 200 3.83 15.36 17.48
C TYR A 200 5.26 15.86 17.27
N THR A 201 6.05 15.83 18.33
CA THR A 201 7.47 16.18 18.29
C THR A 201 8.29 14.97 18.69
N PHE A 202 9.36 14.72 17.94
CA PHE A 202 10.22 13.56 18.10
C PHE A 202 11.69 13.99 18.20
N GLU A 203 12.29 13.69 19.35
CA GLU A 203 13.73 13.87 19.58
C GLU A 203 14.57 12.87 18.77
N PRO A 204 15.86 13.17 18.48
CA PRO A 204 16.74 12.34 17.69
C PRO A 204 16.96 10.94 18.29
N VAL A 205 16.52 9.91 17.57
CA VAL A 205 16.72 8.51 17.95
C VAL A 205 16.99 7.77 16.65
N GLY A 206 18.27 7.51 16.34
CA GLY A 206 18.73 7.06 15.02
C GLY A 206 18.22 5.70 14.51
N GLY A 207 17.18 5.12 15.13
CA GLY A 207 16.53 3.87 14.74
C GLY A 207 15.10 4.08 14.17
N LEU A 208 14.46 2.98 13.79
CA LEU A 208 13.09 2.97 13.28
C LEU A 208 12.09 3.30 14.38
N ARG A 209 11.12 4.15 14.06
CA ARG A 209 10.06 4.62 14.94
C ARG A 209 8.71 4.62 14.21
N GLU A 210 7.67 4.69 15.03
CA GLU A 210 6.29 4.74 14.61
C GLU A 210 5.60 5.91 15.32
N ALA A 211 4.88 6.73 14.55
CA ALA A 211 3.80 7.57 15.09
C ALA A 211 2.47 6.97 14.64
N HIS A 212 1.46 7.00 15.51
CA HIS A 212 0.18 6.38 15.20
C HIS A 212 -0.99 7.13 15.82
N VAL A 213 -2.16 6.91 15.23
CA VAL A 213 -3.46 7.33 15.71
C VAL A 213 -4.40 6.14 15.74
N GLU A 214 -5.40 6.20 16.62
CA GLU A 214 -6.39 5.15 16.80
C GLU A 214 -7.79 5.75 16.79
N GLY A 215 -8.77 4.97 16.34
CA GLY A 215 -10.17 5.39 16.26
C GLY A 215 -10.88 4.70 15.09
N SER A 216 -12.03 5.22 14.67
CA SER A 216 -12.64 4.82 13.39
C SER A 216 -12.10 5.72 12.29
N ILE A 217 -11.11 5.22 11.54
CA ILE A 217 -10.30 6.03 10.62
C ILE A 217 -10.70 5.71 9.18
N GLY A 218 -11.48 6.59 8.55
CA GLY A 218 -11.79 6.51 7.12
C GLY A 218 -10.78 7.25 6.24
N SER A 219 -10.11 8.28 6.79
CA SER A 219 -8.97 8.92 6.14
C SER A 219 -7.96 9.40 7.16
N VAL A 220 -6.69 9.37 6.82
CA VAL A 220 -5.59 9.91 7.64
C VAL A 220 -4.62 10.64 6.75
N ARG A 221 -4.32 11.89 7.10
CA ARG A 221 -3.26 12.68 6.49
C ARG A 221 -2.15 12.89 7.51
N TRP A 222 -0.93 12.54 7.12
CA TRP A 222 0.29 12.91 7.84
C TRP A 222 0.99 14.03 7.07
N THR A 223 1.33 15.10 7.77
CA THR A 223 2.07 16.25 7.23
C THR A 223 3.37 16.41 8.02
N VAL A 224 4.46 16.62 7.29
CA VAL A 224 5.77 16.93 7.86
C VAL A 224 5.88 18.44 8.04
N ASN A 225 5.80 18.89 9.29
CA ASN A 225 5.91 20.31 9.62
C ASN A 225 7.37 20.76 9.56
N SER A 226 8.26 19.96 10.14
CA SER A 226 9.71 20.16 10.13
C SER A 226 10.41 18.81 10.25
N ALA A 227 11.48 18.59 9.50
CA ALA A 227 12.25 17.35 9.57
C ALA A 227 13.72 17.62 9.28
N ASP A 228 14.57 17.36 10.26
CA ASP A 228 16.02 17.33 10.08
C ASP A 228 16.49 15.88 9.99
N SER A 229 17.26 15.56 8.94
CA SER A 229 17.96 14.29 8.77
C SER A 229 17.08 13.06 9.05
N THR A 230 15.83 13.11 8.56
CA THR A 230 14.80 12.10 8.80
C THR A 230 14.45 11.36 7.52
N LEU A 231 14.32 10.05 7.62
CA LEU A 231 13.88 9.15 6.56
C LEU A 231 12.52 8.57 6.90
N PHE A 232 11.63 8.48 5.91
CA PHE A 232 10.34 7.82 6.03
C PHE A 232 10.32 6.54 5.20
N TYR A 233 9.48 5.58 5.59
CA TYR A 233 9.43 4.26 4.96
C TYR A 233 8.04 3.86 4.45
N GLY A 234 6.98 4.36 5.09
CA GLY A 234 5.61 4.07 4.68
C GLY A 234 4.60 4.38 5.77
N LEU A 235 3.36 4.01 5.50
CA LEU A 235 2.23 4.08 6.41
C LEU A 235 1.61 2.70 6.56
N ALA A 236 0.79 2.51 7.58
CA ALA A 236 -0.12 1.37 7.65
C ALA A 236 -1.51 1.80 8.11
N MET A 237 -2.55 1.17 7.55
CA MET A 237 -3.93 1.25 8.01
C MET A 237 -4.39 -0.16 8.40
N ASP A 238 -4.48 -0.43 9.70
CA ASP A 238 -4.66 -1.77 10.27
C ASP A 238 -5.85 -1.85 11.25
N GLY A 239 -6.31 -3.08 11.52
CA GLY A 239 -7.03 -3.43 12.75
C GLY A 239 -6.10 -3.41 13.98
N LYS A 240 -6.66 -3.17 15.17
CA LYS A 240 -5.92 -3.27 16.45
C LYS A 240 -5.57 -4.70 16.79
N LYS A 241 -6.45 -5.61 16.41
CA LYS A 241 -6.40 -7.06 16.58
C LYS A 241 -6.80 -7.66 15.23
N GLU A 242 -6.57 -8.94 14.99
CA GLU A 242 -6.92 -9.66 13.74
C GLU A 242 -5.84 -9.57 12.64
N LEU A 243 -6.22 -9.53 11.35
CA LEU A 243 -5.28 -9.54 10.22
C LEU A 243 -4.81 -8.14 9.82
N SER A 244 -3.50 -8.00 9.63
CA SER A 244 -2.84 -6.82 9.04
C SER A 244 -1.93 -7.23 7.87
N TRP A 245 -1.69 -6.31 6.96
CA TRP A 245 -1.09 -6.61 5.66
C TRP A 245 0.16 -5.78 5.41
N ILE A 246 1.13 -6.36 4.72
CA ILE A 246 2.23 -5.62 4.12
C ILE A 246 2.29 -6.01 2.66
N THR A 247 2.01 -5.07 1.76
CA THR A 247 2.19 -5.28 0.32
C THR A 247 3.35 -4.45 -0.16
N SER A 248 4.37 -5.11 -0.70
CA SER A 248 5.52 -4.40 -1.18
C SER A 248 6.22 -5.07 -2.33
N ARG A 249 6.93 -4.24 -3.08
CA ARG A 249 7.89 -4.74 -4.05
C ARG A 249 9.07 -5.34 -3.28
N CYS A 250 9.38 -6.59 -3.53
CA CYS A 250 10.63 -7.19 -3.08
C CYS A 250 11.58 -7.25 -4.26
N VAL A 251 12.70 -6.58 -4.12
CA VAL A 251 13.84 -6.79 -4.99
C VAL A 251 14.79 -7.65 -4.20
N VAL A 252 15.02 -8.87 -4.68
CA VAL A 252 16.08 -9.74 -4.17
C VAL A 252 17.41 -9.03 -4.45
N VAL A 253 17.90 -8.30 -3.45
CA VAL A 253 19.27 -7.78 -3.47
C VAL A 253 20.15 -8.96 -3.09
N PRO A 254 21.20 -9.31 -3.88
CA PRO A 254 22.01 -10.51 -3.67
C PRO A 254 22.56 -10.72 -2.25
N ASP A 255 22.65 -9.65 -1.45
CA ASP A 255 23.22 -9.67 -0.09
C ASP A 255 22.20 -9.50 1.05
N TYR A 256 20.90 -9.32 0.77
CA TYR A 256 19.88 -9.16 1.82
C TYR A 256 18.87 -10.29 1.77
N ARG A 257 19.09 -11.30 2.63
CA ARG A 257 18.01 -12.20 3.05
C ARG A 257 16.93 -11.33 3.67
N CYS A 258 15.67 -11.46 3.23
CA CYS A 258 14.53 -10.92 3.95
C CYS A 258 14.52 -11.52 5.36
N VAL A 259 15.14 -10.84 6.32
CA VAL A 259 15.16 -11.28 7.71
C VAL A 259 13.81 -10.91 8.30
N ALA A 260 12.92 -11.90 8.39
CA ALA A 260 11.79 -11.86 9.30
C ALA A 260 12.34 -11.53 10.69
N PHE A 261 11.86 -10.43 11.29
CA PHE A 261 12.28 -9.98 12.61
C PHE A 261 12.25 -11.14 13.61
N PRO A 262 13.40 -11.54 14.20
CA PRO A 262 13.37 -12.45 15.33
C PRO A 262 12.78 -11.68 16.51
N ARG A 263 11.67 -12.17 17.07
CA ARG A 263 11.30 -11.78 18.43
C ARG A 263 12.37 -12.32 19.37
N LYS A 264 12.91 -11.46 20.23
CA LYS A 264 13.64 -11.88 21.44
C LYS A 264 12.71 -12.64 22.37
#